data_AF-K1PXU7-F1
#
_entry.id   AF-K1PXU7-F1
#
_cell.length_a   1.000
_cell.length_b   1.000
_cell.length_c   1.000
_cell.angle_alpha   90.00
_cell.angle_beta   90.00
_cell.angle_gamma   90.00
#
_symmetry.space_group_name_H-M   'P 1'
#
loop_
_entity.id
_entity.type
_entity.pdbx_description
1 polymer ?
#
loop_
_entity_poly.entity_id
_entity_poly.type
_entity_poly.pdbx_seq_one_letter_code
_entity_poly.pdbx_strand_id
1 'polypeptide(L)'
;MDCEEYGTGACKAPYVSWATKNCAKTCGFCNLNKQKAQCVYSDWMTVSECSVTCGRGYKTEVRSFTKVKDKTPGSKDCKEDLERYITCDLQPC
;
A
#
# COMPACT_ATOMS: atom_id res chain seq x y z
N MET A 1 -20.34 -2.04 -23.55
CA MET A 1 -19.41 -2.05 -24.69
C MET A 1 -18.74 -3.40 -24.69
N ASP A 2 -18.99 -4.20 -25.71
CA ASP A 2 -18.49 -5.57 -25.77
C ASP A 2 -17.12 -5.58 -26.44
N CYS A 3 -16.07 -5.72 -25.64
CA CYS A 3 -14.70 -5.75 -26.15
C CYS A 3 -14.38 -7.03 -26.93
N GLU A 4 -15.23 -8.06 -26.86
CA GLU A 4 -15.06 -9.29 -27.61
C GLU A 4 -15.50 -9.11 -29.08
N GLU A 5 -16.49 -8.24 -29.35
CA GLU A 5 -16.95 -7.93 -30.71
C GLU A 5 -15.92 -7.13 -31.53
N TYR A 6 -15.16 -6.23 -30.90
CA TYR A 6 -14.11 -5.45 -31.58
C TYR A 6 -12.83 -6.25 -31.85
N GLY A 7 -12.71 -7.44 -31.25
CA GLY A 7 -11.57 -8.33 -31.37
C GLY A 7 -10.24 -7.75 -30.84
N THR A 8 -9.17 -8.55 -30.94
CA THR A 8 -7.82 -8.14 -30.46
C THR A 8 -7.16 -7.07 -31.33
N GLY A 9 -7.75 -6.75 -32.50
CA GLY A 9 -7.29 -5.68 -33.39
C GLY A 9 -7.37 -4.30 -32.73
N ALA A 10 -8.36 -4.06 -31.88
CA ALA A 10 -8.50 -2.81 -31.14
C ALA A 10 -7.38 -2.59 -30.09
N CYS A 11 -6.68 -3.66 -29.69
CA CYS A 11 -5.55 -3.58 -28.77
C CYS A 11 -4.25 -3.06 -29.43
N LYS A 12 -4.27 -2.70 -30.72
CA LYS A 12 -3.10 -2.20 -31.47
C LYS A 12 -3.35 -0.79 -32.00
N ALA A 13 -2.29 -0.14 -32.49
CA ALA A 13 -2.40 1.17 -33.12
C ALA A 13 -3.36 1.10 -34.33
N PRO A 14 -4.20 2.12 -34.57
CA PRO A 14 -4.26 3.43 -33.89
C PRO A 14 -5.16 3.46 -32.64
N TYR A 15 -5.82 2.35 -32.29
CA TYR A 15 -6.91 2.33 -31.31
C TYR A 15 -6.48 2.11 -29.85
N VAL A 16 -5.16 1.99 -29.58
CA VAL A 16 -4.61 1.75 -28.23
C VAL A 16 -5.18 2.70 -27.18
N SER A 17 -5.29 4.01 -27.49
CA SER A 17 -5.80 5.02 -26.55
C SER A 17 -7.28 4.79 -26.19
N TRP A 18 -8.08 4.36 -27.16
CA TRP A 18 -9.48 4.00 -26.94
C TRP A 18 -9.58 2.68 -26.18
N ALA A 19 -8.80 1.68 -26.56
CA ALA A 19 -8.82 0.34 -25.95
C ALA A 19 -8.26 0.35 -24.50
N THR A 20 -7.35 1.26 -24.17
CA THR A 20 -6.86 1.45 -22.79
C THR A 20 -7.96 1.92 -21.84
N LYS A 21 -8.97 2.64 -22.35
CA LYS A 21 -10.10 3.12 -21.53
C LYS A 21 -11.26 2.13 -21.52
N ASN A 22 -11.56 1.53 -22.67
CA ASN A 22 -12.77 0.76 -22.85
C ASN A 22 -12.56 -0.76 -22.74
N CYS A 23 -11.38 -1.25 -23.10
CA CYS A 23 -11.07 -2.67 -23.21
C CYS A 23 -9.80 -3.05 -22.44
N ALA A 24 -9.52 -2.34 -21.35
CA ALA A 24 -8.28 -2.48 -20.60
C ALA A 24 -8.04 -3.91 -20.08
N LYS A 25 -9.11 -4.61 -19.68
CA LYS A 25 -9.03 -6.00 -19.21
C LYS A 25 -8.69 -6.95 -20.34
N THR A 26 -9.44 -6.88 -21.44
CA THR A 26 -9.28 -7.76 -22.62
C THR A 26 -7.93 -7.56 -23.31
N CYS A 27 -7.45 -6.32 -23.40
CA CYS A 27 -6.16 -6.00 -24.02
C CYS A 27 -4.96 -6.11 -23.07
N GLY A 28 -5.15 -6.51 -21.81
CA GLY A 28 -4.06 -6.58 -20.82
C GLY A 28 -3.51 -5.22 -20.38
N PHE A 29 -4.22 -4.13 -20.65
CA PHE A 29 -3.82 -2.76 -20.33
C PHE A 29 -4.12 -2.31 -18.89
N CYS A 30 -4.79 -3.15 -18.08
CA CYS A 30 -5.06 -2.85 -16.66
C CYS A 30 -3.81 -2.48 -15.85
N ASN A 31 -2.62 -2.89 -16.31
CA ASN A 31 -1.35 -2.63 -15.63
C ASN A 31 -0.52 -1.51 -16.26
N LEU A 32 -0.92 -0.94 -17.41
CA LEU A 32 -0.12 0.06 -18.11
C LEU A 32 -0.02 1.41 -17.39
N ASN A 33 -0.97 1.73 -16.51
CA ASN A 33 -1.01 2.97 -15.74
C ASN A 33 -1.08 2.75 -14.23
N LYS A 34 -0.69 1.56 -13.76
CA LYS A 34 -0.67 1.29 -12.32
C LYS A 34 0.58 1.94 -11.72
N GLN A 35 0.51 3.24 -11.47
CA GLN A 35 1.50 3.90 -10.61
C GLN A 35 1.52 3.10 -9.30
N LYS A 36 2.68 2.54 -8.98
CA LYS A 36 2.81 1.72 -7.78
C LYS A 36 2.67 2.71 -6.63
N ALA A 37 1.62 2.58 -5.83
CA ALA A 37 1.47 3.47 -4.68
C ALA A 37 2.68 3.22 -3.76
N GLN A 38 3.52 4.22 -3.62
CA GLN A 38 4.62 4.25 -2.66
C GLN A 38 4.19 5.11 -1.47
N CYS A 39 4.68 4.77 -0.30
CA CYS A 39 4.31 5.38 0.95
C CYS A 39 5.54 5.73 1.78
N VAL A 40 5.53 6.91 2.39
CA VAL A 40 6.47 7.28 3.45
C VAL A 40 5.73 7.14 4.76
N TYR A 41 6.30 6.36 5.67
CA TYR A 41 5.72 6.08 6.98
C TYR A 41 6.23 7.10 8.00
N SER A 42 5.37 7.52 8.92
CA SER A 42 5.80 8.29 10.09
C SER A 42 6.60 7.42 11.04
N ASP A 43 7.23 8.07 12.02
CA ASP A 43 7.76 7.37 13.17
C ASP A 43 6.64 6.66 13.95
N TRP A 44 7.03 5.65 14.71
CA TRP A 44 6.14 4.93 15.62
C TRP A 44 5.83 5.80 16.83
N MET A 45 4.55 5.80 17.22
CA MET A 45 4.04 6.50 18.39
C MET A 45 3.45 5.48 19.36
N THR A 46 3.93 5.48 20.60
CA THR A 46 3.29 4.71 21.68
C THR A 46 1.91 5.29 21.98
N VAL A 47 0.88 4.44 21.94
CA VAL A 47 -0.53 4.83 22.19
C VAL A 47 -1.16 4.11 23.38
N SER A 48 -0.44 3.17 23.99
CA SER A 48 -0.89 2.51 25.21
C SER A 48 0.19 2.55 26.28
N GLU A 49 -0.24 2.44 27.54
CA GLU A 49 0.63 2.09 28.65
C GLU A 49 1.09 0.63 28.54
N CYS A 50 2.03 0.25 29.40
CA CYS A 50 2.44 -1.14 29.57
C CYS A 50 1.25 -1.98 30.08
N SER A 51 1.06 -3.18 29.53
CA SER A 51 -0.03 -4.09 29.90
C SER A 51 0.02 -4.59 31.34
N VAL A 52 1.13 -4.34 32.05
CA VAL A 52 1.39 -4.73 33.43
C VAL A 52 1.88 -3.53 34.22
N THR A 53 1.80 -3.61 35.55
CA THR A 53 2.32 -2.59 36.48
C THR A 53 3.68 -2.96 37.10
N CYS A 54 4.11 -4.22 36.95
CA CYS A 54 5.42 -4.75 37.33
C CYS A 54 5.83 -5.86 36.35
N GLY A 55 7.13 -6.17 36.28
CA GLY A 55 7.67 -7.22 35.42
C GLY A 55 7.57 -6.89 33.93
N ARG A 56 7.47 -7.93 33.10
CA ARG A 56 7.46 -7.83 31.64
C ARG A 56 6.03 -7.80 31.09
N GLY A 57 5.74 -6.83 30.24
CA GLY A 57 4.49 -6.72 29.50
C GLY A 57 4.69 -6.22 28.08
N TYR A 58 3.62 -5.71 27.48
CA TYR A 58 3.63 -5.13 26.14
C TYR A 58 2.93 -3.78 26.10
N LYS A 59 3.32 -2.95 25.15
CA LYS A 59 2.62 -1.71 24.80
C LYS A 59 2.44 -1.61 23.28
N THR A 60 1.40 -0.89 22.87
CA THR A 60 1.03 -0.70 21.47
C THR A 60 1.67 0.55 20.92
N GLU A 61 2.27 0.43 19.73
CA GLU A 61 2.68 1.56 18.93
C GLU A 61 1.94 1.58 17.60
N VAL A 62 1.57 2.77 17.15
CA VAL A 62 0.96 2.99 15.84
C VAL A 62 1.78 3.97 15.02
N ARG A 63 1.61 3.94 13.71
CA ARG A 63 2.16 4.94 12.80
C ARG A 63 1.19 5.21 11.67
N SER A 64 1.42 6.30 10.96
CA SER A 64 0.66 6.68 9.77
C SER A 64 1.56 6.63 8.54
N PHE A 65 0.97 6.87 7.36
CA PHE A 65 1.74 7.01 6.13
C PHE A 65 1.12 8.07 5.21
N THR A 66 1.95 8.63 4.33
CA THR A 66 1.51 9.50 3.24
C THR A 66 1.83 8.84 1.90
N LYS A 67 0.87 8.85 0.97
CA LYS A 67 1.08 8.37 -0.41
C LYS A 67 1.97 9.37 -1.15
N VAL A 68 3.00 8.87 -1.81
CA VAL A 68 3.96 9.66 -2.57
C VAL A 68 4.11 9.12 -3.99
N LYS A 69 4.77 9.90 -4.85
CA LYS A 69 5.09 9.47 -6.21
C LYS A 69 6.08 8.31 -6.17
N ASP A 70 5.99 7.46 -7.19
CA ASP A 70 6.95 6.39 -7.42
C ASP A 70 8.39 6.89 -7.36
N LYS A 71 9.26 6.09 -6.72
CA LYS A 71 10.71 6.36 -6.54
C LYS A 71 11.06 7.57 -5.67
N THR A 72 10.13 8.07 -4.86
CA THR A 72 10.47 9.06 -3.81
C THR A 72 11.49 8.43 -2.84
N PRO A 73 12.60 9.11 -2.49
CA PRO A 73 13.59 8.57 -1.55
C PRO A 73 12.96 8.19 -0.20
N GLY A 74 13.29 7.01 0.32
CA GLY A 74 12.75 6.50 1.58
C GLY A 74 11.30 6.00 1.51
N SER A 75 10.65 6.07 0.35
CA SER A 75 9.33 5.48 0.16
C SER A 75 9.41 3.96 0.04
N LYS A 76 8.37 3.29 0.52
CA LYS A 76 8.19 1.84 0.54
C LYS A 76 6.86 1.47 -0.08
N ASP A 77 6.63 0.18 -0.29
CA ASP A 77 5.30 -0.31 -0.64
C ASP A 77 4.31 -0.01 0.50
N CYS A 78 3.12 0.47 0.15
CA CYS A 78 2.05 0.83 1.10
C CYS A 78 1.38 -0.39 1.76
N LYS A 79 2.16 -1.40 2.13
CA LYS A 79 1.69 -2.69 2.67
C LYS A 79 2.28 -3.02 4.04
N GLU A 80 3.16 -2.17 4.56
CA GLU A 80 3.74 -2.36 5.90
C GLU A 80 2.70 -2.07 6.99
N ASP A 81 2.91 -2.69 8.16
CA ASP A 81 2.01 -2.58 9.30
C ASP A 81 1.95 -1.16 9.87
N LEU A 82 0.77 -0.78 10.35
CA LEU A 82 0.47 0.50 11.00
C LEU A 82 0.35 0.41 12.51
N GLU A 83 0.37 -0.81 13.05
CA GLU A 83 0.29 -1.12 14.47
C GLU A 83 1.32 -2.20 14.79
N ARG A 84 1.95 -2.10 15.94
CA ARG A 84 2.83 -3.15 16.48
C ARG A 84 2.74 -3.20 18.00
N TYR A 85 3.08 -4.36 18.55
CA TYR A 85 3.27 -4.56 19.99
C TYR A 85 4.76 -4.65 20.28
N ILE A 86 5.22 -3.86 21.24
CA ILE A 86 6.60 -3.91 21.71
C ILE A 86 6.65 -4.24 23.19
N THR A 87 7.70 -4.94 23.60
CA THR A 87 7.89 -5.31 25.00
C THR A 87 8.20 -4.07 25.85
N CYS A 88 7.64 -4.05 27.06
CA CYS A 88 8.01 -3.13 28.12
C CYS A 88 8.44 -3.95 29.34
N ASP A 89 9.57 -3.60 29.93
CA ASP A 89 10.08 -4.19 31.17
C ASP A 89 10.01 -3.13 32.27
N LEU A 90 9.17 -3.37 33.28
CA LEU A 90 9.03 -2.53 34.47
C LEU A 90 9.82 -3.12 35.64
N GLN A 91 9.77 -2.43 36.78
CA GLN A 91 10.31 -2.94 38.04
C GLN A 91 9.83 -4.37 38.33
N PRO A 92 10.66 -5.24 38.93
CA PRO A 92 10.26 -6.61 39.27
C PRO A 92 8.95 -6.65 40.06
N CYS A 93 8.16 -7.68 39.77
CA CYS A 93 7.18 -8.19 40.72
C CYS A 93 7.92 -9.05 41.75
#